data_AF-A0A7D4UBJ5-F1
#
_entry.id   AF-A0A7D4UBJ5-F1
#
_cell.length_a   1.000
_cell.length_b   1.000
_cell.length_c   1.000
_cell.angle_alpha   90.00
_cell.angle_beta   90.00
_cell.angle_gamma   90.00
#
_symmetry.space_group_name_H-M   'P 1'
#
loop_
_entity.id
_entity.type
_entity.pdbx_description
1 polymer ?
#
loop_
_entity_poly.entity_id
_entity_poly.type
_entity_poly.pdbx_seq_one_letter_code
_entity_poly.pdbx_strand_id
1 'polypeptide(L)'
;MKTLFSILTFVLITTFASAQNPNIKRIGQTTFSVGAYDHPFRFERVTPPLPPALSINPTDAEKDAALQATINATITADWATCIMMVLNYNGLNVQVDQILNLNSNRAAASHNSPQDLMFAINRTSPHDWGADSRIYTSTATLDPDVIFDELSAGRPLILGTGAANMEGRAFVLTAMTYTIKFDANGQQTGITPQTVTIRDPWPQAIASRVVNWADFVPLTASLYTVKVEFKK
;
A
#
# COMPACT_ATOMS: atom_id res chain seq x y z
N MET A 1 17.98 -19.91 -21.69
CA MET A 1 17.64 -19.14 -20.48
C MET A 1 17.77 -17.66 -20.79
N LYS A 2 16.64 -16.94 -20.91
CA LYS A 2 16.63 -15.47 -21.08
C LYS A 2 16.48 -14.84 -19.70
N THR A 3 17.56 -14.28 -19.17
CA THR A 3 17.55 -13.42 -17.98
C THR A 3 16.87 -12.11 -18.37
N LEU A 4 15.61 -11.93 -17.98
CA LEU A 4 14.97 -10.61 -18.02
C LEU A 4 15.53 -9.78 -16.87
N PHE A 5 16.51 -8.94 -17.20
CA PHE A 5 16.89 -7.82 -16.34
C PHE A 5 15.70 -6.87 -16.27
N SER A 6 15.15 -6.67 -15.07
CA SER A 6 14.21 -5.59 -14.81
C SER A 6 14.97 -4.27 -14.94
N ILE A 7 14.63 -3.48 -15.96
CA ILE A 7 15.25 -2.18 -16.23
C ILE A 7 14.60 -1.16 -15.31
N LEU A 8 15.33 -0.75 -14.28
CA LEU A 8 14.99 0.34 -13.38
C LEU A 8 14.86 1.64 -14.21
N THR A 9 13.64 2.08 -14.49
CA THR A 9 13.39 3.29 -15.29
C THR A 9 13.28 4.49 -14.35
N PHE A 10 14.37 5.26 -14.23
CA PHE A 10 14.31 6.59 -13.61
C PHE A 10 13.73 7.59 -14.62
N VAL A 11 12.59 8.19 -14.31
CA VAL A 11 12.08 9.33 -15.07
C VAL A 11 12.64 10.61 -14.45
N LEU A 12 13.69 11.17 -15.07
CA LEU A 12 14.27 12.45 -14.69
C LEU A 12 13.53 13.58 -15.41
N ILE A 13 12.78 14.41 -14.68
CA ILE A 13 12.17 15.64 -15.22
C ILE A 13 12.97 16.83 -14.67
N THR A 14 13.87 17.38 -15.48
CA THR A 14 14.62 18.60 -15.15
C THR A 14 14.04 19.81 -15.85
N THR A 15 13.46 20.75 -15.11
CA THR A 15 13.08 22.09 -15.60
C THR A 15 14.17 23.09 -15.27
N PHE A 16 14.94 23.54 -16.28
CA PHE A 16 15.94 24.59 -16.12
C PHE A 16 15.34 25.96 -16.44
N ALA A 17 15.09 26.79 -15.42
CA ALA A 17 14.79 28.20 -15.61
C ALA A 17 16.11 29.01 -15.74
N SER A 18 16.43 29.45 -16.96
CA SER A 18 17.61 30.27 -17.27
C SER A 18 17.48 31.69 -16.70
N ALA A 19 18.41 32.10 -15.82
CA ALA A 19 18.72 33.50 -15.55
C ALA A 19 20.17 33.65 -15.09
N GLN A 20 20.91 34.55 -15.74
CA GLN A 20 22.34 34.81 -15.56
C GLN A 20 22.63 35.62 -14.29
N ASN A 21 23.02 34.96 -13.18
CA ASN A 21 23.75 35.63 -12.10
C ASN A 21 24.87 34.70 -11.57
N PRO A 22 26.15 35.03 -11.80
CA PRO A 22 27.28 34.19 -11.41
C PRO A 22 27.57 34.15 -9.90
N ASN A 23 26.90 34.97 -9.08
CA ASN A 23 27.15 35.06 -7.63
C ASN A 23 26.11 34.34 -6.77
N ILE A 24 25.12 33.67 -7.37
CA ILE A 24 24.16 32.85 -6.63
C ILE A 24 24.52 31.39 -6.90
N LYS A 25 25.11 30.69 -5.92
CA LYS A 25 25.07 29.23 -5.88
C LYS A 25 23.60 28.83 -5.79
N ARG A 26 22.94 28.69 -6.96
CA ARG A 26 21.58 28.19 -7.05
C ARG A 26 21.61 26.73 -6.65
N ILE A 27 21.16 26.45 -5.43
CA ILE A 27 20.69 25.13 -5.05
C ILE A 27 19.37 24.96 -5.80
N GLY A 28 19.43 24.52 -7.06
CA GLY A 28 18.24 24.18 -7.81
C GLY A 28 17.53 23.02 -7.10
N GLN A 29 16.28 23.20 -6.70
CA GLN A 29 15.48 22.08 -6.21
C GLN A 29 15.11 21.21 -7.42
N THR A 30 15.69 20.02 -7.50
CA THR A 30 15.27 19.00 -8.45
C THR A 30 14.27 18.08 -7.75
N THR A 31 13.10 17.93 -8.36
CA THR A 31 12.06 17.00 -7.90
C THR A 31 12.24 15.67 -8.61
N PHE A 32 12.28 14.60 -7.85
CA PHE A 32 12.38 13.23 -8.33
C PHE A 32 11.10 12.47 -7.99
N SER A 33 10.83 11.40 -8.73
CA SER A 33 9.75 10.45 -8.43
C SER A 33 10.34 9.05 -8.36
N VAL A 34 9.93 8.29 -7.34
CA VAL A 34 10.21 6.86 -7.20
C VAL A 34 8.89 6.12 -7.13
N GLY A 35 8.75 5.00 -7.82
CA GLY A 35 7.52 4.22 -7.78
C GLY A 35 7.67 2.77 -8.21
N ALA A 36 6.80 1.94 -7.64
CA ALA A 36 6.52 0.58 -8.06
C ALA A 36 5.55 0.61 -9.25
N TYR A 37 5.89 -0.09 -10.33
CA TYR A 37 5.29 -0.02 -11.68
C TYR A 37 3.75 0.08 -11.76
N ASP A 38 3.26 0.80 -12.77
CA ASP A 38 1.84 0.89 -13.16
C ASP A 38 1.47 -0.26 -14.13
N HIS A 39 1.34 -1.48 -13.61
CA HIS A 39 0.77 -2.58 -14.42
C HIS A 39 -0.77 -2.51 -14.39
N PRO A 40 -1.45 -2.64 -15.55
CA PRO A 40 -2.90 -2.74 -15.60
C PRO A 40 -3.32 -4.11 -15.05
N PHE A 41 -3.58 -4.17 -13.75
CA PHE A 41 -4.12 -5.36 -13.12
C PHE A 41 -5.61 -5.50 -13.47
N ARG A 42 -6.01 -6.70 -13.91
CA ARG A 42 -7.41 -7.04 -14.15
C ARG A 42 -8.00 -7.55 -12.84
N PHE A 43 -8.78 -6.72 -12.15
CA PHE A 43 -9.39 -7.08 -10.89
C PHE A 43 -10.83 -7.56 -11.12
N GLU A 44 -11.12 -8.78 -10.70
CA GLU A 44 -12.49 -9.29 -10.60
C GLU A 44 -13.06 -8.86 -9.24
N ARG A 45 -14.29 -8.35 -9.24
CA ARG A 45 -14.92 -7.73 -8.07
C ARG A 45 -15.18 -8.78 -7.00
N VAL A 46 -14.78 -8.50 -5.76
CA VAL A 46 -15.46 -9.10 -4.60
C VAL A 46 -16.55 -8.14 -4.14
N THR A 47 -17.80 -8.60 -4.21
CA THR A 47 -18.91 -7.85 -3.63
C THR A 47 -18.81 -8.06 -2.12
N PRO A 48 -18.75 -6.99 -1.29
CA PRO A 48 -18.72 -7.17 0.15
C PRO A 48 -19.92 -8.04 0.57
N PRO A 49 -19.75 -8.91 1.59
CA PRO A 49 -20.84 -9.77 2.04
C PRO A 49 -22.04 -8.91 2.44
N LEU A 50 -23.24 -9.36 2.05
CA LEU A 50 -24.47 -8.68 2.43
C LEU A 50 -24.59 -8.66 3.96
N PRO A 51 -25.09 -7.54 4.54
CA PRO A 51 -25.35 -7.48 5.97
C PRO A 51 -26.32 -8.60 6.39
N PRO A 52 -26.26 -9.03 7.68
CA PRO A 52 -27.24 -9.98 8.21
C PRO A 52 -28.66 -9.46 7.97
N ALA A 53 -29.58 -10.36 7.63
CA ALA A 53 -30.98 -9.99 7.49
C ALA A 53 -31.51 -9.46 8.83
N LEU A 54 -32.05 -8.24 8.82
CA LEU A 54 -32.68 -7.62 9.99
C LEU A 54 -34.00 -8.31 10.32
N SER A 55 -34.36 -8.35 11.61
CA SER A 55 -35.67 -8.81 12.07
C SER A 55 -36.80 -7.90 11.56
N ILE A 56 -38.05 -8.40 11.57
CA ILE A 56 -39.22 -7.57 11.25
C ILE A 56 -39.43 -6.59 12.42
N ASN A 57 -39.10 -5.30 12.20
CA ASN A 57 -38.97 -4.23 13.20
C ASN A 57 -37.70 -4.35 14.07
N PRO A 58 -36.51 -4.13 13.49
CA PRO A 58 -35.26 -4.24 14.23
C PRO A 58 -35.18 -3.15 15.31
N THR A 59 -34.76 -3.57 16.50
CA THR A 59 -34.34 -2.68 17.59
C THR A 59 -33.17 -1.80 17.13
N ASP A 60 -32.96 -0.67 17.78
CA ASP A 60 -31.81 0.19 17.46
C ASP A 60 -30.48 -0.54 17.70
N ALA A 61 -30.42 -1.43 18.70
CA ALA A 61 -29.28 -2.31 18.93
C ALA A 61 -29.01 -3.28 17.75
N GLU A 62 -30.05 -3.85 17.13
CA GLU A 62 -29.90 -4.71 15.95
C GLU A 62 -29.44 -3.91 14.72
N LYS A 63 -29.92 -2.67 14.55
CA LYS A 63 -29.47 -1.77 13.48
C LYS A 63 -28.01 -1.38 13.66
N ASP A 64 -27.61 -1.02 14.88
CA ASP A 64 -26.23 -0.64 15.21
C ASP A 64 -25.28 -1.82 15.01
N ALA A 65 -25.68 -3.03 15.44
CA ALA A 65 -24.91 -4.24 15.22
C ALA A 65 -24.75 -4.56 13.72
N ALA A 66 -25.81 -4.44 12.92
CA ALA A 66 -25.76 -4.66 11.48
C ALA A 66 -24.92 -3.60 10.75
N LEU A 67 -24.99 -2.34 11.18
CA LEU A 67 -24.14 -1.26 10.67
C LEU A 67 -22.66 -1.55 10.98
N GLN A 68 -22.34 -1.92 12.23
CA GLN A 68 -20.98 -2.24 12.63
C GLN A 68 -20.44 -3.47 11.87
N ALA A 69 -21.27 -4.49 11.65
CA ALA A 69 -20.90 -5.65 10.84
C ALA A 69 -20.57 -5.25 9.40
N THR A 70 -21.36 -4.35 8.80
CA THR A 70 -21.15 -3.83 7.45
C THR A 70 -19.86 -3.02 7.35
N ILE A 71 -19.61 -2.15 8.34
CA ILE A 71 -18.37 -1.36 8.43
C ILE A 71 -17.17 -2.30 8.53
N ASN A 72 -17.19 -3.26 9.45
CA ASN A 72 -16.10 -4.22 9.64
C ASN A 72 -15.85 -5.06 8.37
N ALA A 73 -16.91 -5.51 7.69
CA ALA A 73 -16.79 -6.24 6.43
C ALA A 73 -16.14 -5.38 5.33
N THR A 74 -16.51 -4.11 5.24
CA THR A 74 -15.93 -3.17 4.27
C THR A 74 -14.46 -2.92 4.55
N ILE A 75 -14.09 -2.69 5.82
CA ILE A 75 -12.70 -2.52 6.25
C ILE A 75 -11.88 -3.76 5.86
N THR A 76 -12.36 -4.93 6.24
CA THR A 76 -11.68 -6.21 5.96
C THR A 76 -11.47 -6.41 4.45
N ALA A 77 -12.46 -6.06 3.63
CA ALA A 77 -12.37 -6.14 2.18
C ALA A 77 -11.35 -5.16 1.59
N ASP A 78 -11.29 -3.91 2.08
CA ASP A 78 -10.28 -2.92 1.66
C ASP A 78 -8.86 -3.46 1.93
N TRP A 79 -8.62 -4.00 3.13
CA TRP A 79 -7.33 -4.60 3.50
C TRP A 79 -6.98 -5.81 2.66
N ALA A 80 -7.90 -6.76 2.49
CA ALA A 80 -7.67 -7.94 1.67
C ALA A 80 -7.41 -7.58 0.20
N THR A 81 -8.07 -6.54 -0.33
CA THR A 81 -7.83 -6.03 -1.68
C THR A 81 -6.44 -5.38 -1.80
N CYS A 82 -6.02 -4.61 -0.80
CA CYS A 82 -4.66 -4.05 -0.75
C CYS A 82 -3.58 -5.13 -0.71
N ILE A 83 -3.78 -6.16 0.12
CA ILE A 83 -2.89 -7.33 0.17
C ILE A 83 -2.83 -8.03 -1.19
N MET A 84 -3.98 -8.27 -1.82
CA MET A 84 -4.06 -8.86 -3.16
C MET A 84 -3.25 -8.05 -4.17
N MET A 85 -3.42 -6.71 -4.20
CA MET A 85 -2.69 -5.83 -5.11
C MET A 85 -1.17 -6.00 -4.95
N VAL A 86 -0.66 -6.02 -3.72
CA VAL A 86 0.78 -6.12 -3.46
C VAL A 86 1.31 -7.52 -3.76
N LEU A 87 0.58 -8.58 -3.43
CA LEU A 87 0.98 -9.95 -3.76
C LEU A 87 0.98 -10.19 -5.27
N ASN A 88 -0.05 -9.74 -5.98
CA ASN A 88 -0.13 -9.83 -7.44
C ASN A 88 0.99 -9.03 -8.11
N TYR A 89 1.33 -7.85 -7.58
CA TYR A 89 2.47 -7.06 -8.04
C TYR A 89 3.80 -7.83 -7.91
N ASN A 90 3.97 -8.61 -6.83
CA ASN A 90 5.15 -9.44 -6.62
C ASN A 90 5.13 -10.77 -7.41
N GLY A 91 4.10 -11.02 -8.23
CA GLY A 91 3.96 -12.23 -9.04
C GLY A 91 3.25 -13.40 -8.34
N LEU A 92 2.66 -13.19 -7.17
CA LEU A 92 1.77 -14.16 -6.53
C LEU A 92 0.33 -13.84 -6.86
N ASN A 93 -0.25 -14.57 -7.81
CA ASN A 93 -1.63 -14.41 -8.23
C ASN A 93 -2.59 -14.95 -7.16
N VAL A 94 -3.10 -14.05 -6.33
CA VAL A 94 -4.08 -14.35 -5.29
C VAL A 94 -5.39 -13.60 -5.55
N GLN A 95 -6.48 -14.16 -5.06
CA GLN A 95 -7.80 -13.53 -5.06
C GLN A 95 -8.15 -13.01 -3.66
N VAL A 96 -8.96 -11.96 -3.57
CA VAL A 96 -9.43 -11.41 -2.28
C VAL A 96 -10.09 -12.50 -1.43
N ASP A 97 -10.93 -13.35 -2.02
CA ASP A 97 -11.59 -14.45 -1.30
C ASP A 97 -10.60 -15.44 -0.70
N GLN A 98 -9.48 -15.70 -1.38
CA GLN A 98 -8.44 -16.57 -0.82
C GLN A 98 -7.84 -15.95 0.44
N ILE A 99 -7.55 -14.64 0.41
CA ILE A 99 -7.01 -13.89 1.56
C ILE A 99 -8.01 -13.89 2.73
N LEU A 100 -9.28 -13.59 2.47
CA LEU A 100 -10.33 -13.60 3.48
C LEU A 100 -10.51 -14.99 4.11
N ASN A 101 -10.42 -16.05 3.31
CA ASN A 101 -10.51 -17.43 3.78
C ASN A 101 -9.29 -17.89 4.60
N LEU A 102 -8.15 -17.18 4.53
CA LEU A 102 -7.02 -17.48 5.41
C LEU A 102 -7.33 -17.11 6.86
N ASN A 103 -8.15 -16.08 7.04
CA ASN A 103 -8.51 -15.57 8.34
C ASN A 103 -9.73 -16.28 8.93
N SER A 104 -10.69 -16.72 8.11
CA SER A 104 -11.91 -17.42 8.57
C SER A 104 -11.64 -18.73 9.33
N ASN A 105 -10.48 -19.36 9.09
CA ASN A 105 -10.04 -20.58 9.79
C ASN A 105 -9.44 -20.31 11.18
N ARG A 106 -9.31 -19.05 11.59
CA ARG A 106 -8.89 -18.67 12.94
C ARG A 106 -10.13 -18.47 13.79
N ALA A 107 -10.30 -19.34 14.78
CA ALA A 107 -11.48 -19.38 15.63
C ALA A 107 -11.84 -18.00 16.23
N ALA A 108 -13.15 -17.73 16.23
CA ALA A 108 -13.85 -16.58 16.81
C ALA A 108 -13.89 -15.28 16.00
N ALA A 109 -15.12 -14.76 15.86
CA ALA A 109 -15.60 -13.62 15.08
C ALA A 109 -14.99 -12.24 15.43
N SER A 110 -13.88 -12.18 16.16
CA SER A 110 -13.21 -10.96 16.62
C SER A 110 -11.90 -10.62 15.89
N HIS A 111 -11.43 -11.48 14.98
CA HIS A 111 -10.05 -11.42 14.44
C HIS A 111 -9.92 -10.81 13.05
N ASN A 112 -10.75 -9.84 12.66
CA ASN A 112 -10.62 -9.17 11.36
C ASN A 112 -9.80 -7.89 11.44
N SER A 113 -8.88 -7.80 12.41
CA SER A 113 -7.97 -6.66 12.45
C SER A 113 -6.97 -6.73 11.28
N PRO A 114 -6.47 -5.59 10.80
CA PRO A 114 -5.42 -5.57 9.77
C PRO A 114 -4.17 -6.35 10.18
N GLN A 115 -3.81 -6.32 11.46
CA GLN A 115 -2.72 -7.09 12.04
C GLN A 115 -2.97 -8.60 11.91
N ASP A 116 -4.20 -9.05 12.14
CA ASP A 116 -4.59 -10.47 11.97
C ASP A 116 -4.46 -10.90 10.51
N LEU A 117 -4.89 -10.05 9.56
CA LEU A 117 -4.73 -10.31 8.13
C LEU A 117 -3.25 -10.41 7.74
N MET A 118 -2.41 -9.46 8.18
CA MET A 118 -0.97 -9.50 7.92
C MET A 118 -0.32 -10.75 8.49
N PHE A 119 -0.68 -11.13 9.72
CA PHE A 119 -0.17 -12.34 10.33
C PHE A 119 -0.70 -13.62 9.67
N ALA A 120 -1.94 -13.62 9.16
CA ALA A 120 -2.53 -14.75 8.45
C ALA A 120 -1.82 -15.01 7.10
N ILE A 121 -1.37 -13.96 6.40
CA ILE A 121 -0.62 -14.10 5.14
C ILE A 121 0.87 -14.39 5.33
N ASN A 122 1.44 -14.14 6.51
CA ASN A 122 2.86 -14.37 6.83
C ASN A 122 3.20 -15.87 6.97
N ARG A 123 3.15 -16.59 5.85
CA ARG A 123 3.34 -18.04 5.77
C ARG A 123 3.89 -18.46 4.41
N THR A 124 4.18 -19.75 4.28
CA THR A 124 4.50 -20.35 2.99
C THR A 124 3.21 -20.57 2.20
N SER A 125 3.20 -20.17 0.93
CA SER A 125 2.09 -20.38 0.00
C SER A 125 2.60 -21.03 -1.29
N PRO A 126 1.94 -22.08 -1.81
CA PRO A 126 2.23 -22.57 -3.15
C PRO A 126 1.96 -21.46 -4.17
N HIS A 127 2.76 -21.38 -5.24
CA HIS A 127 2.50 -20.49 -6.37
C HIS A 127 2.22 -21.27 -7.66
N ASP A 128 1.64 -20.60 -8.66
CA ASP A 128 1.12 -21.20 -9.89
C ASP A 128 2.16 -21.97 -10.74
N TRP A 129 3.46 -21.78 -10.47
CA TRP A 129 4.55 -22.50 -11.17
C TRP A 129 5.08 -23.70 -10.39
N GLY A 130 4.40 -24.13 -9.32
CA GLY A 130 4.68 -25.38 -8.61
C GLY A 130 5.82 -25.31 -7.59
N ALA A 131 6.41 -24.14 -7.33
CA ALA A 131 7.33 -23.94 -6.22
C ALA A 131 6.62 -23.27 -5.03
N ASP A 132 7.32 -23.21 -3.90
CA ASP A 132 6.85 -22.55 -2.69
C ASP A 132 7.32 -21.10 -2.67
N SER A 133 6.41 -20.20 -2.30
CA SER A 133 6.73 -18.82 -1.96
C SER A 133 6.64 -18.60 -0.45
N ARG A 134 7.45 -17.69 0.08
CA ARG A 134 7.37 -17.24 1.47
C ARG A 134 6.98 -15.77 1.47
N ILE A 135 5.86 -15.48 2.12
CA ILE A 135 5.39 -14.10 2.30
C ILE A 135 5.85 -13.65 3.69
N TYR A 136 6.43 -12.45 3.76
CA TYR A 136 6.81 -11.79 5.01
C TYR A 136 6.08 -10.46 5.11
N THR A 137 5.50 -10.20 6.27
CA THR A 137 4.86 -8.93 6.58
C THR A 137 5.54 -8.29 7.77
N SER A 138 5.78 -6.99 7.71
CA SER A 138 6.23 -6.23 8.89
C SER A 138 5.53 -4.88 8.93
N THR A 139 5.41 -4.32 10.13
CA THR A 139 5.14 -2.89 10.26
C THR A 139 6.32 -2.09 9.71
N ALA A 140 6.03 -0.91 9.19
CA ALA A 140 7.02 0.08 8.76
C ALA A 140 6.78 1.40 9.49
N THR A 141 7.85 2.16 9.68
CA THR A 141 7.77 3.50 10.25
C THR A 141 7.33 4.50 9.18
N LEU A 142 6.65 5.56 9.59
CA LEU A 142 6.31 6.71 8.75
C LEU A 142 7.54 7.62 8.57
N ASP A 143 8.67 7.02 8.21
CA ASP A 143 9.93 7.70 7.93
C ASP A 143 10.08 7.84 6.41
N PRO A 144 10.25 9.06 5.87
CA PRO A 144 10.45 9.28 4.44
C PRO A 144 11.57 8.45 3.83
N ASP A 145 12.69 8.24 4.55
CA ASP A 145 13.84 7.50 4.02
C ASP A 145 13.52 6.00 3.92
N VAL A 146 12.81 5.44 4.91
CA VAL A 146 12.33 4.04 4.86
C VAL A 146 11.33 3.83 3.73
N ILE A 147 10.41 4.77 3.52
CA ILE A 147 9.45 4.72 2.42
C ILE A 147 10.15 4.80 1.07
N PHE A 148 11.15 5.69 0.95
CA PHE A 148 11.99 5.79 -0.24
C PHE A 148 12.71 4.47 -0.55
N ASP A 149 13.33 3.85 0.45
CA ASP A 149 14.08 2.59 0.29
C ASP A 149 13.18 1.42 -0.13
N GLU A 150 11.98 1.32 0.45
CA GLU A 150 11.01 0.28 0.06
C GLU A 150 10.48 0.51 -1.36
N LEU A 151 10.08 1.74 -1.71
CA LEU A 151 9.59 2.06 -3.05
C LEU A 151 10.68 1.95 -4.13
N SER A 152 11.91 2.36 -3.84
CA SER A 152 13.04 2.27 -4.77
C SER A 152 13.44 0.82 -5.06
N ALA A 153 13.24 -0.07 -4.09
CA ALA A 153 13.39 -1.51 -4.27
C ALA A 153 12.15 -2.17 -4.89
N GLY A 154 11.19 -1.39 -5.39
CA GLY A 154 9.98 -1.86 -6.05
C GLY A 154 9.03 -2.57 -5.09
N ARG A 155 9.00 -2.20 -3.81
CA ARG A 155 8.10 -2.80 -2.81
C ARG A 155 7.00 -1.80 -2.43
N PRO A 156 5.78 -1.94 -2.98
CA PRO A 156 4.64 -1.14 -2.55
C PRO A 156 4.35 -1.37 -1.06
N LEU A 157 3.82 -0.34 -0.40
CA LEU A 157 3.51 -0.37 1.03
C LEU A 157 1.99 -0.34 1.23
N ILE A 158 1.48 -1.06 2.22
CA ILE A 158 0.06 -1.02 2.58
C ILE A 158 -0.12 -0.01 3.70
N LEU A 159 -0.99 0.96 3.46
CA LEU A 159 -1.35 2.08 4.33
C LEU A 159 -2.68 1.76 5.01
N GLY A 160 -2.74 1.83 6.33
CA GLY A 160 -3.97 1.89 7.10
C GLY A 160 -4.27 3.32 7.54
N THR A 161 -5.48 3.81 7.28
CA THR A 161 -5.93 5.14 7.73
C THR A 161 -6.77 5.03 8.97
N GLY A 162 -6.68 6.00 9.89
CA GLY A 162 -7.44 5.95 11.13
C GLY A 162 -7.02 7.00 12.15
N ALA A 163 -7.89 7.27 13.12
CA ALA A 163 -7.42 7.84 14.39
C ALA A 163 -6.65 6.76 15.14
N ALA A 164 -5.67 7.13 15.98
CA ALA A 164 -4.91 6.19 16.79
C ALA A 164 -5.87 5.19 17.47
N ASN A 165 -5.78 3.91 17.09
CA ASN A 165 -6.60 2.75 17.55
C ASN A 165 -7.88 2.41 16.77
N MET A 166 -8.20 3.07 15.66
CA MET A 166 -9.29 2.67 14.76
C MET A 166 -8.82 2.70 13.31
N GLU A 167 -8.29 1.58 12.80
CA GLU A 167 -7.94 1.44 11.39
C GLU A 167 -9.22 1.34 10.55
N GLY A 168 -9.56 2.41 9.86
CA GLY A 168 -10.83 2.60 9.18
C GLY A 168 -10.83 2.29 7.68
N ARG A 169 -9.70 2.42 6.96
CA ARG A 169 -9.59 2.07 5.53
C ARG A 169 -8.16 1.69 5.16
N ALA A 170 -7.98 0.98 4.06
CA ALA A 170 -6.66 0.58 3.55
C ALA A 170 -6.39 1.15 2.16
N PHE A 171 -5.13 1.44 1.86
CA PHE A 171 -4.65 1.89 0.55
C PHE A 171 -3.30 1.25 0.24
N VAL A 172 -2.87 1.28 -1.02
CA VAL A 172 -1.50 0.89 -1.40
C VAL A 172 -0.71 2.10 -1.84
N LEU A 173 0.38 2.40 -1.13
CA LEU A 173 1.36 3.39 -1.52
C LEU A 173 2.28 2.81 -2.59
N THR A 174 2.29 3.46 -3.76
CA THR A 174 2.97 2.95 -4.96
C THR A 174 4.06 3.89 -5.46
N ALA A 175 3.99 5.19 -5.16
CA ALA A 175 5.05 6.13 -5.54
C ALA A 175 5.18 7.29 -4.56
N MET A 176 6.33 7.96 -4.60
CA MET A 176 6.61 9.18 -3.85
C MET A 176 7.41 10.14 -4.73
N THR A 177 7.03 11.42 -4.69
CA THR A 177 7.86 12.50 -5.20
C THR A 177 8.60 13.19 -4.06
N TYR A 178 9.85 13.58 -4.28
CA TYR A 178 10.70 14.16 -3.25
C TYR A 178 11.73 15.13 -3.84
N THR A 179 12.28 15.99 -2.99
CA THR A 179 13.47 16.78 -3.30
C THR A 179 14.66 16.27 -2.50
N ILE A 180 15.86 16.32 -3.08
CA ILE A 180 17.09 15.92 -2.39
C ILE A 180 17.65 17.11 -1.60
N LYS A 181 18.06 16.86 -0.36
CA LYS A 181 18.80 17.83 0.48
C LYS A 181 20.30 17.60 0.33
N PHE A 182 21.04 18.70 0.19
CA PHE A 182 22.49 18.70 0.14
C PHE A 182 23.06 19.58 1.26
N ASP A 183 24.22 19.21 1.81
CA ASP A 183 24.99 20.07 2.70
C ASP A 183 25.78 21.15 1.91
N ALA A 184 26.53 21.98 2.65
CA ALA A 184 27.37 23.03 2.05
C ALA A 184 28.51 22.49 1.15
N ASN A 185 28.89 21.22 1.32
CA ASN A 185 29.91 20.52 0.55
C ASN A 185 29.32 19.79 -0.68
N GLY A 186 28.00 19.82 -0.86
CA GLY A 186 27.31 19.11 -1.93
C GLY A 186 27.08 17.62 -1.67
N GLN A 187 27.26 17.15 -0.43
CA GLN A 187 26.90 15.78 -0.05
C GLN A 187 25.41 15.69 0.24
N GLN A 188 24.77 14.60 -0.22
CA GLN A 188 23.36 14.34 0.07
C GLN A 188 23.19 14.07 1.57
N THR A 189 22.28 14.82 2.20
CA THR A 189 21.97 14.70 3.64
C THR A 189 20.61 14.09 3.92
N GLY A 190 19.77 13.92 2.90
CA GLY A 190 18.47 13.27 3.01
C GLY A 190 17.51 13.72 1.92
N ILE A 191 16.22 13.44 2.12
CA ILE A 191 15.15 13.86 1.21
C ILE A 191 14.12 14.75 1.90
N THR A 192 13.30 15.43 1.10
CA THR A 192 12.07 16.09 1.55
C THR A 192 10.93 15.60 0.68
N PRO A 193 10.06 14.73 1.19
CA PRO A 193 8.92 14.23 0.43
C PRO A 193 7.96 15.39 0.09
N GLN A 194 7.39 15.34 -1.10
CA GLN A 194 6.48 16.35 -1.65
C GLN A 194 5.07 15.78 -1.79
N THR A 195 4.93 14.70 -2.55
CA THR A 195 3.66 14.00 -2.76
C THR A 195 3.86 12.49 -2.75
N VAL A 196 2.76 11.76 -2.56
CA VAL A 196 2.71 10.31 -2.70
C VAL A 196 1.59 9.90 -3.64
N THR A 197 1.76 8.78 -4.34
CA THR A 197 0.72 8.16 -5.14
C THR A 197 0.21 6.93 -4.42
N ILE A 198 -1.08 6.96 -4.07
CA ILE A 198 -1.75 5.85 -3.40
C ILE A 198 -2.89 5.31 -4.27
N ARG A 199 -3.15 4.00 -4.16
CA ARG A 199 -4.25 3.32 -4.83
C ARG A 199 -5.35 2.98 -3.83
N ASP A 200 -6.57 3.42 -4.14
CA ASP A 200 -7.77 3.10 -3.37
C ASP A 200 -8.40 1.80 -3.90
N PRO A 201 -8.61 0.77 -3.06
CA PRO A 201 -9.35 -0.44 -3.46
C PRO A 201 -10.84 -0.20 -3.76
N TRP A 202 -11.40 0.97 -3.42
CA TRP A 202 -12.82 1.33 -3.55
C TRP A 202 -13.04 2.62 -4.36
N PRO A 203 -14.21 2.85 -5.01
CA PRO A 203 -15.17 1.89 -5.55
C PRO A 203 -14.92 1.72 -7.06
N GLN A 204 -14.86 0.48 -7.54
CA GLN A 204 -15.03 0.10 -8.97
C GLN A 204 -13.86 0.33 -9.93
N ALA A 205 -12.95 1.27 -9.67
CA ALA A 205 -11.69 1.36 -10.40
C ALA A 205 -10.58 1.61 -9.39
N ILE A 206 -9.54 0.77 -9.40
CA ILE A 206 -8.36 1.01 -8.58
C ILE A 206 -7.69 2.27 -9.13
N ALA A 207 -8.09 3.41 -8.55
CA ALA A 207 -7.69 4.72 -8.99
C ALA A 207 -6.43 5.12 -8.22
N SER A 208 -5.42 5.52 -8.97
CA SER A 208 -4.28 6.21 -8.42
C SER A 208 -4.70 7.63 -8.07
N ARG A 209 -4.44 8.06 -6.84
CA ARG A 209 -4.56 9.45 -6.41
C ARG A 209 -3.22 9.96 -5.91
N VAL A 210 -2.89 11.20 -6.27
CA VAL A 210 -1.72 11.91 -5.77
C VAL A 210 -2.14 12.73 -4.56
N VAL A 211 -1.43 12.57 -3.45
CA VAL A 211 -1.71 13.25 -2.18
C VAL A 211 -0.46 14.01 -1.74
N ASN A 212 -0.62 15.23 -1.22
CA ASN A 212 0.52 15.96 -0.66
C ASN A 212 1.06 15.24 0.58
N TRP A 213 2.38 15.29 0.78
CA TRP A 213 2.99 14.66 1.95
C TRP A 213 2.43 15.17 3.27
N ALA A 214 2.18 16.48 3.36
CA ALA A 214 1.61 17.12 4.55
C ALA A 214 0.20 16.60 4.91
N ASP A 215 -0.59 16.21 3.90
CA ASP A 215 -1.93 15.64 4.09
C ASP A 215 -1.88 14.12 4.32
N PHE A 216 -0.86 13.47 3.77
CA PHE A 216 -0.64 12.02 3.89
C PHE A 216 -0.23 11.60 5.31
N VAL A 217 0.65 12.37 5.96
CA VAL A 217 1.14 12.05 7.31
C VAL A 217 0.00 11.90 8.34
N PRO A 218 -0.90 12.89 8.53
CA PRO A 218 -1.99 12.78 9.51
C PRO A 218 -3.06 11.75 9.12
N LEU A 219 -3.13 11.36 7.84
CA LEU A 219 -4.04 10.31 7.38
C LEU A 219 -3.55 8.90 7.75
N THR A 220 -2.24 8.72 7.94
CA THR A 220 -1.60 7.41 8.09
C THR A 220 -1.58 6.99 9.56
N ALA A 221 -2.32 5.93 9.89
CA ALA A 221 -2.31 5.31 11.22
C ALA A 221 -1.30 4.17 11.30
N SER A 222 -1.18 3.38 10.23
CA SER A 222 -0.29 2.24 10.15
C SER A 222 0.27 2.07 8.74
N LEU A 223 1.47 1.50 8.67
CA LEU A 223 2.16 1.21 7.42
C LEU A 223 2.75 -0.20 7.51
N TYR A 224 2.59 -0.97 6.44
CA TYR A 224 3.05 -2.35 6.36
C TYR A 224 3.87 -2.60 5.09
N THR A 225 4.94 -3.37 5.23
CA THR A 225 5.66 -3.96 4.11
C THR A 225 5.17 -5.38 3.87
N VAL A 226 5.13 -5.79 2.61
CA VAL A 226 4.88 -7.17 2.20
C VAL A 226 6.00 -7.59 1.25
N LYS A 227 6.79 -8.59 1.66
CA LYS A 227 7.91 -9.13 0.88
C LYS A 227 7.59 -10.55 0.47
N VAL A 228 7.91 -10.89 -0.78
CA VAL A 228 7.71 -12.23 -1.33
C VAL A 228 9.06 -12.80 -1.73
N GLU A 229 9.40 -13.97 -1.21
CA GLU A 229 10.57 -14.73 -1.62
C GLU A 229 10.13 -16.02 -2.33
N PHE A 230 10.59 -16.20 -3.57
CA PHE A 230 10.39 -17.43 -4.32
C PHE A 230 11.52 -18.41 -4.03
N LYS A 231 11.18 -19.62 -3.57
CA LYS A 231 12.17 -20.70 -3.46
C LYS A 231 12.51 -21.21 -4.86
N LYS A 232 13.80 -21.47 -5.09
CA LYS A 232 14.31 -22.07 -6.34
C LYS A 232 14.22 -23.58 -6.30
#